data_AF-A0A8J4R8I3-F1
#
_entry.id   AF-A0A8J4R8I3-F1
#
_cell.length_a   1.000
_cell.length_b   1.000
_cell.length_c   1.000
_cell.angle_alpha   90.00
_cell.angle_beta   90.00
_cell.angle_gamma   90.00
#
_symmetry.space_group_name_H-M   'P 1'
#
loop_
_entity.id
_entity.type
_entity.pdbx_description
1 polymer ?
#
loop_
_entity_poly.entity_id
_entity_poly.type
_entity_poly.pdbx_seq_one_letter_code
_entity_poly.pdbx_strand_id
1 'polypeptide(L)'
;MAANSILDSHPRYQGENLDKNKTTFSRIERLARKHQCTPAQLALALVLRQGDDIVAIPGTTKIQNLENNIGSLKVKLTEEDLKEISEAVPTEEVAGGRSFQNTDHFLWKFGNTTPKN
;
A
#
# COMPACT_ATOMS: atom_id res chain seq x y z
N MET A 1 -13.39 7.89 -8.99
CA MET A 1 -12.71 6.59 -9.21
C MET A 1 -13.08 6.11 -10.60
N ALA A 2 -12.17 5.44 -11.31
CA ALA A 2 -12.49 4.88 -12.62
C ALA A 2 -13.59 3.81 -12.46
N ALA A 3 -14.65 3.88 -13.25
CA ALA A 3 -15.69 2.86 -13.25
C ALA A 3 -15.08 1.48 -13.59
N ASN A 4 -15.47 0.44 -12.85
CA ASN A 4 -15.02 -0.96 -12.98
C ASN A 4 -13.63 -1.26 -12.38
N SER A 5 -13.23 -0.55 -11.32
CA SER A 5 -11.99 -0.88 -10.60
C SER A 5 -12.22 -2.03 -9.63
N ILE A 6 -11.28 -2.97 -9.54
CA ILE A 6 -11.29 -4.00 -8.49
C ILE A 6 -11.34 -3.38 -7.08
N LEU A 7 -10.85 -2.15 -6.93
CA LEU A 7 -10.85 -1.41 -5.67
C LEU A 7 -12.27 -1.15 -5.16
N ASP A 8 -13.26 -0.98 -6.04
CA ASP A 8 -14.65 -0.73 -5.65
C ASP A 8 -15.25 -1.92 -4.88
N SER A 9 -14.74 -3.13 -5.17
CA SER A 9 -15.14 -4.38 -4.51
C SER A 9 -14.34 -4.71 -3.23
N HIS A 10 -13.32 -3.91 -2.91
CA HIS A 10 -12.45 -4.18 -1.77
C HIS A 10 -13.10 -3.67 -0.47
N PRO A 11 -13.21 -4.49 0.60
CA PRO A 11 -13.90 -4.12 1.83
C PRO A 11 -13.43 -2.80 2.48
N ARG A 12 -12.13 -2.50 2.41
CA ARG A 12 -11.53 -1.25 2.93
C ARG A 12 -11.87 0.03 2.14
N TYR A 13 -12.37 -0.09 0.91
CA TYR A 13 -12.70 1.05 0.05
C TYR A 13 -14.22 1.23 -0.14
N GLN A 14 -15.05 0.59 0.69
CA GLN A 14 -16.51 0.64 0.62
C GLN A 14 -17.14 1.47 1.75
N GLY A 15 -18.13 2.29 1.40
CA GLY A 15 -19.00 2.99 2.35
C GLY A 15 -18.26 3.63 3.52
N GLU A 16 -18.73 3.37 4.74
CA GLU A 16 -18.13 3.91 5.97
C GLU A 16 -16.68 3.45 6.21
N ASN A 17 -16.25 2.29 5.67
CA ASN A 17 -14.87 1.84 5.81
C ASN A 17 -13.92 2.77 5.06
N LEU A 18 -14.31 3.24 3.86
CA LEU A 18 -13.52 4.20 3.11
C LEU A 18 -13.37 5.50 3.90
N ASP A 19 -14.47 6.00 4.48
CA ASP A 19 -14.45 7.25 5.23
C ASP A 19 -13.62 7.16 6.51
N LYS A 20 -13.70 6.04 7.24
CA LYS A 20 -12.81 5.77 8.39
C LYS A 20 -11.34 5.70 7.96
N ASN A 21 -11.04 4.96 6.89
CA ASN A 21 -9.67 4.79 6.41
C ASN A 21 -9.06 6.08 5.83
N LYS A 22 -9.88 7.04 5.36
CA LYS A 22 -9.39 8.37 4.96
C LYS A 22 -8.74 9.11 6.13
N THR A 23 -9.24 8.97 7.36
CA THR A 23 -8.64 9.61 8.53
C THR A 23 -7.23 9.10 8.77
N THR A 24 -7.02 7.78 8.70
CA THR A 24 -5.69 7.16 8.79
C THR A 24 -4.79 7.63 7.65
N PHE A 25 -5.32 7.69 6.42
CA PHE A 25 -4.57 8.18 5.28
C PHE A 25 -4.12 9.65 5.45
N SER A 26 -4.96 10.53 5.98
CA SER A 26 -4.61 11.94 6.25
C SER A 26 -3.46 12.07 7.25
N ARG A 27 -3.34 11.16 8.23
CA ARG A 27 -2.20 11.13 9.16
C ARG A 27 -0.90 10.79 8.43
N ILE A 28 -0.93 9.75 7.59
CA ILE A 28 0.21 9.36 6.74
C ILE A 28 0.60 10.49 5.77
N GLU A 29 -0.37 11.17 5.18
CA GLU A 29 -0.10 12.28 4.27
C GLU A 29 0.61 13.45 4.97
N ARG A 30 0.22 13.75 6.22
CA ARG A 30 0.91 14.74 7.06
C ARG A 30 2.35 14.34 7.35
N LEU A 31 2.61 13.07 7.67
CA LEU A 31 3.96 12.56 7.89
C LEU A 31 4.80 12.59 6.60
N ALA A 32 4.22 12.21 5.47
CA ALA A 32 4.91 12.26 4.18
C ALA A 32 5.36 13.69 3.85
N ARG A 33 4.50 14.68 4.12
CA ARG A 33 4.85 16.12 3.99
C ARG A 33 5.99 16.53 4.94
N LYS A 34 5.99 16.07 6.20
CA LYS A 34 7.09 16.31 7.16
C LYS A 34 8.44 15.84 6.60
N HIS A 35 8.44 14.70 5.90
CA HIS A 35 9.62 14.13 5.25
C HIS A 35 9.82 14.56 3.79
N GLN A 36 9.06 15.54 3.30
CA GLN A 36 9.14 16.06 1.93
C GLN A 36 9.06 14.97 0.85
N CYS A 37 8.25 13.94 1.10
CA CYS A 37 8.08 12.80 0.22
C CYS A 37 6.60 12.51 -0.06
N THR A 38 6.32 11.63 -1.00
CA THR A 38 4.95 11.16 -1.25
C THR A 38 4.55 10.09 -0.24
N PRO A 39 3.24 9.88 0.04
CA PRO A 39 2.80 8.78 0.90
C PRO A 39 3.31 7.40 0.45
N ALA A 40 3.41 7.19 -0.87
CA ALA A 40 3.98 5.96 -1.44
C ALA A 40 5.47 5.81 -1.11
N GLN A 41 6.23 6.90 -1.20
CA GLN A 41 7.66 6.91 -0.82
C GLN A 41 7.84 6.64 0.66
N LEU A 42 7.03 7.26 1.52
CA LEU A 42 7.08 7.04 2.96
C LEU A 42 6.83 5.56 3.30
N ALA A 43 5.79 4.97 2.70
CA ALA A 43 5.46 3.56 2.91
C ALA A 43 6.58 2.63 2.42
N LEU A 44 7.17 2.91 1.26
CA LEU A 44 8.27 2.09 0.74
C LEU A 44 9.55 2.24 1.58
N ALA A 45 9.87 3.45 2.02
CA ALA A 45 11.00 3.73 2.92
C ALA A 45 10.82 3.03 4.28
N LEU A 46 9.60 3.00 4.81
CA LEU A 46 9.27 2.26 6.03
C LEU A 46 9.55 0.76 5.88
N VAL A 47 9.15 0.15 4.77
CA VAL A 47 9.43 -1.28 4.49
C VAL A 47 10.93 -1.53 4.42
N LEU A 48 11.66 -0.72 3.66
CA LEU A 48 13.11 -0.86 3.50
C LEU A 48 13.89 -0.64 4.79
N ARG A 49 13.31 0.04 5.78
CA ARG A 49 13.96 0.29 7.08
C ARG A 49 13.85 -0.88 8.06
N GLN A 50 13.03 -1.90 7.76
CA GLN A 50 12.80 -3.03 8.68
C GLN A 50 14.02 -3.96 8.83
N GLY A 51 15.00 -3.90 7.93
CA GLY A 51 16.23 -4.67 8.01
C GLY A 51 17.11 -4.49 6.79
N ASP A 52 18.42 -4.72 6.94
CA ASP A 52 19.38 -4.64 5.84
C ASP A 52 19.24 -5.79 4.82
N ASP A 53 18.49 -6.84 5.18
CA ASP A 53 18.15 -8.00 4.38
C ASP A 53 16.78 -7.87 3.66
N ILE A 54 16.11 -6.73 3.80
CA ILE A 54 14.80 -6.48 3.19
C ILE A 54 14.95 -5.82 1.82
N VAL A 55 14.45 -6.50 0.78
CA VAL A 55 14.40 -5.98 -0.59
C VAL A 55 12.95 -5.84 -1.04
N ALA A 56 12.51 -4.60 -1.24
CA ALA A 56 11.18 -4.31 -1.77
C ALA A 56 11.17 -4.40 -3.31
N ILE A 57 10.14 -5.06 -3.87
CA ILE A 57 9.96 -5.25 -5.32
C ILE A 57 8.68 -4.55 -5.85
N PRO A 58 8.56 -3.22 -5.73
CA PRO A 58 7.36 -2.51 -6.13
C PRO A 58 7.20 -2.48 -7.67
N GLY A 59 6.17 -3.17 -8.17
CA GLY A 59 5.82 -3.16 -9.59
C GLY A 59 5.14 -1.87 -10.03
N THR A 60 5.37 -1.43 -11.27
CA THR A 60 4.70 -0.29 -11.90
C THR A 60 4.73 -0.41 -13.43
N THR A 61 3.72 0.15 -14.09
CA THR A 61 3.66 0.28 -15.56
C THR A 61 4.03 1.68 -16.07
N LYS A 62 4.28 2.64 -15.16
CA LYS A 62 4.56 4.05 -15.48
C LYS A 62 5.95 4.46 -15.00
N ILE A 63 6.69 5.18 -15.84
CA ILE A 63 8.05 5.66 -15.54
C ILE A 63 8.04 6.64 -14.36
N GLN A 64 7.10 7.58 -14.29
CA GLN A 64 7.00 8.52 -13.16
C GLN A 64 6.87 7.81 -11.80
N ASN A 65 6.15 6.68 -11.76
CA ASN A 65 6.04 5.87 -10.55
C ASN A 65 7.34 5.13 -10.24
N LEU A 66 8.09 4.69 -11.26
CA LEU A 66 9.42 4.09 -11.07
C LEU A 66 10.38 5.10 -10.43
N GLU A 67 10.41 6.33 -10.95
CA GLU A 67 11.20 7.43 -10.38
C GLU A 67 10.77 7.73 -8.94
N ASN A 68 9.46 7.74 -8.69
CA ASN A 68 8.91 7.93 -7.34
C ASN A 68 9.37 6.81 -6.39
N ASN A 69 9.30 5.54 -6.81
CA ASN A 69 9.76 4.38 -6.05
C ASN A 69 11.25 4.50 -5.70
N ILE A 70 12.10 4.84 -6.68
CA ILE A 70 13.54 5.07 -6.48
C ILE A 70 13.78 6.21 -5.48
N GLY A 71 12.97 7.27 -5.55
CA GLY A 71 13.05 8.41 -4.63
C GLY A 71 12.88 8.02 -3.15
N SER A 72 12.20 6.92 -2.85
CA SER A 72 12.03 6.41 -1.47
C SER A 72 13.36 6.08 -0.79
N LEU A 73 14.40 5.72 -1.55
CA LEU A 73 15.75 5.44 -1.02
C LEU A 73 16.41 6.67 -0.39
N LYS A 74 15.95 7.88 -0.75
CA LYS A 74 16.45 9.15 -0.21
C LYS A 74 15.75 9.53 1.10
N VAL A 75 14.62 8.92 1.40
CA VAL A 75 13.88 9.20 2.64
C VAL A 75 14.65 8.57 3.80
N LYS A 76 15.05 9.41 4.76
CA LYS A 76 15.70 8.99 6.00
C LYS A 76 14.68 9.06 7.13
N LEU A 77 14.47 7.93 7.79
CA LEU A 77 13.57 7.79 8.93
C LEU A 77 14.42 7.45 10.17
N THR A 78 14.22 8.19 11.25
CA THR A 78 14.81 7.86 12.55
C THR A 78 13.95 6.85 13.30
N GLU A 79 14.45 6.30 14.41
CA GLU A 79 13.67 5.39 15.27
C GLU A 79 12.40 6.07 15.82
N GLU A 80 12.47 7.37 16.10
CA GLU A 80 11.32 8.18 16.52
C GLU A 80 10.29 8.32 15.39
N ASP A 81 10.74 8.51 14.14
CA ASP A 81 9.83 8.57 12.99
C ASP A 81 9.14 7.22 12.77
N LEU A 82 9.86 6.10 12.93
CA LEU A 82 9.28 4.76 12.82
C LEU A 82 8.18 4.55 13.86
N LYS A 83 8.42 5.00 15.10
CA LYS A 83 7.42 4.98 16.16
C LYS A 83 6.22 5.86 15.83
N GLU A 84 6.44 7.09 15.37
CA GLU A 84 5.37 8.02 14.99
C GLU A 84 4.51 7.44 13.85
N ILE A 85 5.13 6.82 12.85
CA ILE A 85 4.43 6.18 11.72
C ILE A 85 3.62 4.97 12.19
N SER A 86 4.18 4.13 13.08
CA SER A 86 3.48 2.98 13.64
C SER A 86 2.27 3.39 14.48
N GLU A 87 2.37 4.46 15.25
CA GLU A 87 1.27 5.02 16.04
C GLU A 87 0.22 5.71 15.17
N ALA A 88 0.62 6.26 14.01
CA ALA A 88 -0.30 6.89 13.07
C ALA A 88 -1.25 5.90 12.36
N VAL A 89 -0.87 4.62 12.28
CA VAL A 89 -1.64 3.55 11.62
C VAL A 89 -1.84 2.36 12.57
N PRO A 90 -2.68 2.49 13.61
CA PRO A 90 -3.03 1.35 14.45
C PRO A 90 -3.78 0.32 13.60
N THR A 91 -3.36 -0.95 13.68
CA THR A 91 -3.97 -2.02 12.87
C THR A 91 -5.47 -2.17 13.16
N GLU A 92 -5.86 -1.93 14.42
CA GLU A 92 -7.25 -1.95 14.92
C GLU A 92 -8.13 -0.86 14.28
N GLU A 93 -7.55 0.27 13.84
CA GLU A 93 -8.30 1.40 13.26
C GLU A 93 -8.60 1.21 11.76
N VAL A 94 -7.97 0.24 11.10
CA VAL A 94 -8.17 -0.01 9.66
C VAL A 94 -9.49 -0.77 9.45
N ALA A 95 -10.49 -0.07 8.93
CA ALA A 95 -11.83 -0.59 8.75
C ALA A 95 -11.95 -1.47 7.50
N GLY A 96 -12.56 -2.66 7.65
CA GLY A 96 -12.80 -3.62 6.58
C GLY A 96 -11.71 -4.70 6.45
N GLY A 97 -12.11 -5.88 5.95
CA GLY A 97 -11.22 -7.03 5.78
C GLY A 97 -10.01 -6.74 4.87
N ARG A 98 -8.87 -7.37 5.17
CA ARG A 98 -7.62 -7.25 4.40
C ARG A 98 -7.72 -7.90 3.01
N SER A 99 -8.49 -8.98 2.91
CA SER A 99 -8.69 -9.73 1.67
C SER A 99 -10.06 -9.43 1.08
N PHE A 100 -10.18 -9.56 -0.24
CA PHE A 100 -11.47 -9.65 -0.89
C PHE A 100 -12.20 -10.88 -0.36
N GLN A 101 -13.46 -10.72 0.07
CA GLN A 101 -14.23 -11.79 0.73
C GLN A 101 -14.47 -13.03 -0.17
N ASN A 102 -14.18 -12.96 -1.49
CA ASN A 102 -14.54 -13.99 -2.48
C ASN A 102 -13.38 -14.51 -3.35
N THR A 103 -12.11 -14.14 -3.15
CA THR A 103 -11.02 -14.54 -4.07
C THR A 103 -10.34 -15.86 -3.74
N ASP A 104 -10.58 -16.44 -2.56
CA ASP A 104 -9.88 -17.65 -2.10
C ASP A 104 -10.21 -18.91 -2.93
N HIS A 105 -11.21 -18.85 -3.82
CA HIS A 105 -11.76 -20.03 -4.52
C HIS A 105 -11.40 -20.16 -6.02
N PHE A 106 -10.58 -19.27 -6.59
CA PHE A 106 -10.43 -19.17 -8.06
C PHE A 106 -9.04 -19.44 -8.64
N LEU A 107 -7.99 -19.67 -7.83
CA LEU A 107 -6.61 -19.69 -8.33
C LEU A 107 -6.31 -20.81 -9.35
N TRP A 108 -6.86 -22.01 -9.18
CA TRP A 108 -6.63 -23.11 -10.14
C TRP A 108 -7.38 -22.95 -11.46
N LYS A 109 -8.49 -22.18 -11.48
CA LYS A 109 -9.39 -22.05 -12.64
C LYS A 109 -8.76 -21.29 -13.81
N PHE A 110 -7.69 -20.53 -13.54
CA PHE A 110 -6.95 -19.77 -14.55
C PHE A 110 -5.62 -20.43 -14.94
N GLY A 111 -5.27 -21.57 -14.34
CA GLY A 111 -4.06 -22.34 -14.65
C GLY A 111 -4.22 -23.27 -15.86
N ASN A 112 -4.91 -22.83 -16.91
CA ASN A 112 -5.08 -23.64 -18.12
C ASN A 112 -3.87 -23.49 -19.04
N THR A 113 -3.32 -24.61 -19.51
CA THR A 113 -2.34 -24.64 -20.61
C THR A 113 -3.06 -24.74 -21.94
N THR A 114 -2.61 -24.00 -22.97
CA THR A 114 -3.16 -24.13 -24.32
C THR A 114 -3.04 -25.58 -24.81
N PRO A 115 -4.10 -26.16 -25.42
CA PRO A 115 -4.01 -27.50 -26.02
C PRO A 115 -2.87 -27.55 -27.04
N LYS A 116 -2.17 -28.69 -27.13
CA LYS A 116 -1.19 -28.92 -28.19
C LYS A 116 -1.92 -28.98 -29.53
N ASN A 117 -1.66 -28.01 -30.41
CA ASN A 117 -1.82 -28.16 -31.86
C ASN A 117 -0.44 -28.11 -32.49
#